data_AF-A0A518BNF2-F1
#
_entry.id   AF-A0A518BNF2-F1
#
_cell.length_a   1.000
_cell.length_b   1.000
_cell.length_c   1.000
_cell.angle_alpha   90.00
_cell.angle_beta   90.00
_cell.angle_gamma   90.00
#
_symmetry.space_group_name_H-M   'P 1'
#
loop_
_entity.id
_entity.type
_entity.pdbx_description
1 polymer ?
#
loop_
_entity_poly.entity_id
_entity_poly.type
_entity_poly.pdbx_seq_one_letter_code
_entity_poly.pdbx_strand_id
1 'polypeptide(L)'
;MTLRGAEQSDELRLEVRRKHTVPLLDELFAWMALKEGEVLPAGPMATVLRCSLKLGAALRVYASDGCLEIDNNRAERGMRPVAVGRKNWMFFPAEGGGETAEVMLSLVMTTRAIGLNVQSLLRDVLLRIGREPDVSKLTPLGPKVHFAAEVEVARRAAMAYFAGL
;
A
#
# COMPACT_ATOMS: atom_id res chain seq x y z
N MET A 1 12.78 -3.13 -20.51
CA MET A 1 13.44 -1.95 -19.89
C MET A 1 12.48 -1.32 -18.88
N THR A 2 12.19 -2.01 -17.78
CA THR A 2 11.44 -1.46 -16.65
C THR A 2 12.39 -1.52 -15.47
N LEU A 3 12.92 -0.36 -15.10
CA LEU A 3 13.83 -0.24 -13.97
C LEU A 3 13.01 -0.49 -12.70
N ARG A 4 13.17 -1.67 -12.09
CA ARG A 4 12.61 -2.01 -10.79
C ARG A 4 13.68 -1.80 -9.73
N GLY A 5 13.33 -1.15 -8.62
CA GLY A 5 14.20 -1.05 -7.46
C GLY A 5 14.17 0.33 -6.79
N ALA A 6 14.34 0.32 -5.48
CA ALA A 6 14.39 1.51 -4.62
C ALA A 6 15.65 2.39 -4.83
N GLU A 7 16.55 1.98 -5.74
CA GLU A 7 17.86 2.63 -5.94
C GLU A 7 17.82 3.78 -6.97
N GLN A 8 16.66 4.08 -7.57
CA GLN A 8 16.56 5.09 -8.62
C GLN A 8 15.45 6.10 -8.33
N SER A 9 15.76 7.39 -8.56
CA SER A 9 14.81 8.49 -8.38
C SER A 9 13.56 8.29 -9.23
N ASP A 10 12.40 8.61 -8.66
CA ASP A 10 11.09 8.60 -9.31
C ASP A 10 11.11 9.40 -10.62
N GLU A 11 11.89 10.48 -10.66
CA GLU A 11 12.08 11.33 -11.85
C GLU A 11 12.73 10.56 -13.00
N LEU A 12 13.79 9.81 -12.74
CA LEU A 12 14.49 8.99 -13.74
C LEU A 12 13.56 7.88 -14.25
N ARG A 13 12.79 7.26 -13.35
CA ARG A 13 11.81 6.22 -13.72
C ARG A 13 10.76 6.79 -14.66
N LEU A 14 10.25 7.99 -14.37
CA LEU A 14 9.26 8.67 -15.20
C LEU A 14 9.84 9.06 -16.58
N GLU A 15 11.06 9.58 -16.63
CA GLU A 15 11.71 9.96 -17.88
C GLU A 15 11.90 8.76 -18.82
N VAL A 16 12.42 7.65 -18.28
CA VAL A 16 12.59 6.40 -19.03
C VAL A 16 11.25 5.87 -19.53
N ARG A 17 10.21 5.89 -18.70
CA ARG A 17 8.87 5.43 -19.09
C ARG A 17 8.28 6.31 -20.20
N ARG A 18 8.41 7.62 -20.12
CA ARG A 18 7.96 8.54 -21.18
C ARG A 18 8.69 8.29 -22.50
N LYS A 19 10.01 8.09 -22.44
CA LYS A 19 10.84 7.93 -23.64
C LYS A 19 10.66 6.56 -24.32
N HIS A 20 10.50 5.50 -23.53
CA HIS A 20 10.55 4.12 -24.05
C HIS A 20 9.24 3.36 -23.84
N THR A 21 8.59 3.50 -22.69
CA THR A 21 7.41 2.69 -22.35
C THR A 21 6.12 3.22 -22.98
N VAL A 22 5.90 4.53 -22.97
CA VAL A 22 4.69 5.13 -23.53
C VAL A 22 4.53 4.81 -25.03
N PRO A 23 5.55 4.96 -25.89
CA PRO A 23 5.44 4.59 -27.31
C PRO A 23 5.12 3.10 -27.52
N LEU A 24 5.73 2.22 -26.73
CA LEU A 24 5.46 0.77 -26.81
C LEU A 24 4.03 0.42 -26.38
N LEU A 25 3.49 1.11 -25.38
CA LEU A 25 2.08 0.97 -25.01
C LEU A 25 1.18 1.47 -26.13
N ASP A 26 1.49 2.62 -26.74
CA ASP A 26 0.72 3.14 -27.88
C ASP A 26 0.68 2.14 -29.04
N GLU A 27 1.83 1.61 -29.43
CA GLU A 27 1.95 0.61 -30.48
C GLU A 27 1.19 -0.68 -30.14
N LEU A 28 1.33 -1.18 -28.92
CA LEU A 28 0.64 -2.39 -28.46
C LEU A 28 -0.89 -2.21 -28.48
N PHE A 29 -1.40 -1.09 -27.96
CA PHE A 29 -2.84 -0.84 -27.92
C PHE A 29 -3.42 -0.58 -29.32
N ALA A 30 -2.68 0.08 -30.20
CA ALA A 30 -3.06 0.23 -31.60
C ALA A 30 -3.13 -1.13 -32.32
N TRP A 31 -2.12 -1.99 -32.10
CA TRP A 31 -2.09 -3.35 -32.65
C TRP A 31 -3.25 -4.20 -32.13
N MET A 32 -3.55 -4.15 -30.83
CA MET A 32 -4.69 -4.88 -30.24
C MET A 32 -6.03 -4.42 -30.83
N ALA A 33 -6.19 -3.12 -31.10
CA ALA A 33 -7.40 -2.57 -31.71
C ALA A 33 -7.60 -3.08 -33.15
N LEU A 34 -6.51 -3.14 -33.94
CA LEU A 34 -6.56 -3.73 -35.28
C LEU A 34 -6.90 -5.22 -35.24
N LYS A 35 -6.26 -5.97 -34.33
CA LYS A 35 -6.49 -7.42 -34.20
C LYS A 35 -7.89 -7.77 -33.71
N GLU A 36 -8.53 -6.92 -32.93
CA GLU A 36 -9.91 -7.16 -32.46
C GLU A 36 -10.89 -7.26 -33.64
N GLY A 37 -10.68 -6.47 -34.70
CA GLY A 37 -11.48 -6.52 -35.93
C GLY A 37 -11.18 -7.70 -36.86
N GLU A 38 -10.05 -8.39 -36.67
CA GLU A 38 -9.63 -9.54 -37.50
C GLU A 38 -10.04 -10.90 -36.90
N VAL A 39 -10.37 -10.94 -35.61
CA VAL A 39 -10.71 -12.18 -34.91
C VAL A 39 -12.21 -12.44 -34.88
N LEU A 40 -12.59 -13.71 -34.65
CA LEU A 40 -13.99 -14.09 -34.50
C LEU A 40 -14.64 -13.30 -33.34
N PRO A 41 -15.71 -12.52 -33.56
CA PRO A 41 -16.23 -11.58 -32.56
C PRO A 41 -16.63 -12.21 -31.21
N ALA A 42 -17.17 -13.43 -31.24
CA ALA A 42 -17.59 -14.20 -30.06
C ALA A 42 -16.52 -15.19 -29.54
N GLY A 43 -15.31 -15.14 -30.08
CA GLY A 43 -14.21 -16.02 -29.68
C GLY A 43 -13.51 -15.57 -28.39
N PRO A 44 -12.77 -16.48 -27.72
CA PRO A 44 -12.01 -16.16 -26.52
C PRO A 44 -10.96 -15.07 -26.76
N MET A 45 -10.35 -15.02 -27.95
CA MET A 45 -9.37 -13.98 -28.31
C MET A 45 -10.00 -12.58 -28.34
N ALA A 46 -11.20 -12.44 -28.94
CA ALA A 46 -11.91 -11.16 -28.99
C ALA A 46 -12.27 -10.66 -27.59
N THR A 47 -12.65 -11.57 -26.68
CA THR A 47 -12.91 -11.25 -25.28
C THR A 47 -11.66 -10.70 -24.57
N VAL A 48 -10.51 -11.34 -24.77
CA VAL A 48 -9.23 -10.88 -24.18
C VAL A 48 -8.82 -9.52 -24.73
N LEU A 49 -8.93 -9.31 -26.05
CA LEU A 49 -8.59 -8.04 -26.70
C LEU A 49 -9.49 -6.91 -26.21
N ARG A 50 -10.81 -7.08 -26.20
CA ARG A 50 -11.76 -6.08 -25.68
C ARG A 50 -11.52 -5.76 -24.21
N CYS A 51 -11.28 -6.78 -23.38
CA CYS A 51 -10.95 -6.59 -21.97
C CYS A 51 -9.66 -5.78 -21.80
N SER A 52 -8.62 -6.13 -22.56
CA SER A 52 -7.33 -5.43 -22.53
C SER A 52 -7.47 -3.98 -22.96
N LEU A 53 -8.15 -3.72 -24.09
CA LEU A 53 -8.42 -2.38 -24.61
C LEU A 53 -9.16 -1.51 -23.58
N LYS A 54 -10.17 -2.06 -22.90
CA LYS A 54 -10.90 -1.37 -21.82
C LYS A 54 -9.99 -0.96 -20.66
N LEU A 55 -8.97 -1.76 -20.35
CA LEU A 55 -8.01 -1.51 -19.26
C LEU A 55 -6.85 -0.59 -19.66
N GLY A 56 -6.75 -0.15 -20.92
CA GLY A 56 -5.61 0.60 -21.41
C GLY A 56 -5.35 1.92 -20.69
N ALA A 57 -6.41 2.66 -20.36
CA ALA A 57 -6.28 3.88 -19.56
C ALA A 57 -5.69 3.60 -18.17
N ALA A 58 -6.16 2.55 -17.49
CA ALA A 58 -5.65 2.15 -16.18
C ALA A 58 -4.20 1.70 -16.25
N LEU A 59 -3.82 0.93 -17.27
CA LEU A 59 -2.43 0.48 -17.46
C LEU A 59 -1.49 1.67 -17.75
N ARG A 60 -1.96 2.77 -18.33
CA ARG A 60 -1.10 3.94 -18.60
C ARG A 60 -0.79 4.77 -17.37
N VAL A 61 -1.54 4.60 -16.28
CA VAL A 61 -1.37 5.38 -15.04
C VAL A 61 0.05 5.22 -14.47
N TYR A 62 0.62 4.02 -14.42
CA TYR A 62 1.99 3.84 -13.90
C TYR A 62 3.05 4.54 -14.77
N ALA A 63 2.77 4.79 -16.06
CA ALA A 63 3.70 5.51 -16.94
C ALA A 63 3.64 7.03 -16.74
N SER A 64 2.61 7.54 -16.05
CA SER A 64 2.46 8.96 -15.72
C SER A 64 3.12 9.39 -14.42
N ASP A 65 3.39 8.44 -13.53
CA ASP A 65 4.00 8.67 -12.21
C ASP A 65 5.13 7.67 -11.94
N GLY A 66 6.33 8.18 -11.70
CA GLY A 66 7.52 7.39 -11.43
C GLY A 66 7.46 6.61 -10.11
N CYS A 67 6.66 7.05 -9.15
CA CYS A 67 6.46 6.39 -7.85
C CYS A 67 5.66 5.08 -8.00
N LEU A 68 4.81 4.99 -9.02
CA LEU A 68 3.96 3.82 -9.24
C LEU A 68 4.76 2.66 -9.85
N GLU A 69 4.40 1.46 -9.43
CA GLU A 69 4.88 0.21 -10.04
C GLU A 69 3.91 -0.24 -11.13
N ILE A 70 4.41 -1.00 -12.10
CA ILE A 70 3.58 -1.59 -13.18
C ILE A 70 2.62 -2.67 -12.64
N ASP A 71 2.95 -3.26 -11.49
CA ASP A 71 2.18 -4.32 -10.86
C ASP A 71 1.60 -3.89 -9.50
N ASN A 72 0.57 -4.60 -9.09
CA ASN A 72 -0.13 -4.40 -7.82
C ASN A 72 0.44 -5.28 -6.70
N ASN A 73 1.64 -5.88 -6.85
CA ASN A 73 2.16 -6.88 -5.90
C ASN A 73 2.26 -6.35 -4.47
N ARG A 74 2.51 -5.04 -4.29
CA ARG A 74 2.51 -4.41 -2.97
C ARG A 74 1.13 -4.49 -2.30
N ALA A 75 0.07 -4.19 -3.05
CA ALA A 75 -1.30 -4.27 -2.57
C ALA A 75 -1.71 -5.73 -2.30
N GLU A 76 -1.41 -6.65 -3.22
CA GLU A 76 -1.73 -8.08 -3.05
C GLU A 76 -1.02 -8.68 -1.84
N ARG A 77 0.26 -8.36 -1.63
CA ARG A 77 1.00 -8.77 -0.42
C ARG A 77 0.40 -8.16 0.83
N GLY A 78 -0.07 -6.92 0.78
CA GLY A 78 -0.77 -6.25 1.88
C GLY A 78 -2.09 -6.93 2.26
N MET A 79 -2.80 -7.52 1.28
CA MET A 79 -4.05 -8.25 1.49
C MET A 79 -3.85 -9.70 1.97
N ARG A 80 -2.67 -10.28 1.79
CA ARG A 80 -2.37 -11.66 2.17
C ARG A 80 -2.72 -12.00 3.63
N PRO A 81 -2.43 -11.15 4.63
CA PRO A 81 -2.81 -11.44 6.02
C PRO A 81 -4.32 -11.52 6.22
N VAL A 82 -5.11 -10.75 5.47
CA VAL A 82 -6.59 -10.81 5.50
C VAL A 82 -7.06 -12.13 4.89
N ALA A 83 -6.52 -12.49 3.73
CA ALA A 83 -6.86 -13.73 3.02
C ALA A 83 -6.53 -14.99 3.83
N VAL A 84 -5.45 -14.97 4.60
CA VAL A 84 -5.05 -16.05 5.53
C VAL A 84 -5.88 -16.00 6.81
N GLY A 85 -6.07 -14.82 7.39
CA GLY A 85 -6.75 -14.61 8.67
C GLY A 85 -8.26 -14.84 8.66
N ARG A 86 -8.93 -14.69 7.51
CA ARG A 86 -10.39 -14.86 7.40
C ARG A 86 -10.92 -16.22 7.86
N LYS A 87 -10.11 -17.28 7.80
CA LYS A 87 -10.47 -18.60 8.35
C LYS A 87 -10.37 -18.65 9.88
N ASN A 88 -9.50 -17.82 10.47
CA ASN A 88 -9.28 -17.77 11.91
C ASN A 88 -10.26 -16.82 12.61
N TRP A 89 -10.80 -15.83 11.90
CA TRP A 89 -11.74 -14.82 12.41
C TRP A 89 -13.05 -14.86 11.63
N MET A 90 -13.51 -16.06 11.30
CA MET A 90 -14.68 -16.28 10.43
C MET A 90 -15.98 -15.73 11.02
N PHE A 91 -16.03 -15.62 12.35
CA PHE A 91 -17.17 -15.09 13.09
C PHE A 91 -16.73 -13.92 13.96
N PHE A 92 -17.46 -12.81 13.85
CA PHE A 92 -17.38 -11.70 14.79
C PHE A 92 -18.60 -11.81 15.73
N PRO A 93 -18.39 -12.06 17.04
CA PRO A 93 -19.49 -12.35 17.96
C PRO A 93 -20.34 -11.12 18.33
N ALA A 94 -19.86 -9.91 18.01
CA ALA A 94 -20.56 -8.66 18.28
C ALA A 94 -20.92 -7.94 16.98
N GLU A 95 -22.05 -7.23 17.01
CA GLU A 95 -22.42 -6.26 15.97
C GLU A 95 -21.31 -5.20 15.85
N GLY A 96 -20.83 -4.96 14.63
CA GLY A 96 -19.68 -4.06 14.37
C GLY A 96 -18.29 -4.69 14.60
N GLY A 97 -18.18 -5.97 14.96
CA GLY A 97 -16.87 -6.62 15.13
C GLY A 97 -16.04 -6.66 13.84
N GLY A 98 -16.69 -6.70 12.68
CA GLY A 98 -16.03 -6.59 11.37
C GLY A 98 -15.41 -5.21 11.14
N GLU A 99 -16.13 -4.14 11.45
CA GLU A 99 -15.64 -2.76 11.36
C GLU A 99 -14.47 -2.52 12.32
N THR A 100 -14.57 -3.05 13.54
CA THR A 100 -13.46 -2.99 14.51
C THR A 100 -12.22 -3.70 13.97
N ALA A 101 -12.40 -4.88 13.36
CA ALA A 101 -11.29 -5.62 12.75
C ALA A 101 -10.68 -4.88 11.56
N GLU A 102 -11.50 -4.22 10.74
CA GLU A 102 -11.05 -3.38 9.63
C GLU A 102 -10.17 -2.22 10.11
N VAL A 103 -10.63 -1.47 11.12
CA VAL A 103 -9.87 -0.36 11.72
C VAL A 103 -8.53 -0.86 12.28
N MET A 104 -8.54 -1.96 13.03
CA MET A 104 -7.33 -2.55 13.60
C MET A 104 -6.35 -3.01 12.52
N LEU A 105 -6.84 -3.69 11.47
CA LEU A 105 -6.01 -4.14 10.35
C LEU A 105 -5.42 -2.94 9.59
N SER A 106 -6.22 -1.91 9.35
CA SER A 106 -5.77 -0.67 8.70
C SER A 106 -4.62 -0.02 9.47
N LEU A 107 -4.76 0.11 10.80
CA LEU A 107 -3.70 0.62 11.68
C LEU A 107 -2.43 -0.23 11.59
N VAL A 108 -2.55 -1.55 11.73
CA VAL A 108 -1.40 -2.47 11.69
C VAL A 108 -0.69 -2.42 10.34
N MET A 109 -1.43 -2.46 9.23
CA MET A 109 -0.84 -2.44 7.88
C MET A 109 -0.19 -1.10 7.57
N THR A 110 -0.82 0.00 7.95
CA THR A 110 -0.24 1.35 7.78
C THR A 110 1.06 1.48 8.55
N THR A 111 1.08 1.02 9.81
CA THR A 111 2.28 1.04 10.68
C THR A 111 3.44 0.24 10.07
N ARG A 112 3.14 -0.93 9.51
CA ARG A 112 4.13 -1.73 8.78
C ARG A 112 4.61 -1.05 7.51
N ALA A 113 3.70 -0.41 6.76
CA ALA A 113 4.02 0.27 5.51
C ALA A 113 4.97 1.46 5.70
N ILE A 114 4.90 2.15 6.85
CA ILE A 114 5.81 3.25 7.23
C ILE A 114 7.07 2.77 7.99
N GLY A 115 7.26 1.45 8.13
CA GLY A 115 8.43 0.87 8.80
C GLY A 115 8.47 1.04 10.31
N LEU A 116 7.32 1.27 10.96
CA LEU A 116 7.21 1.34 12.41
C LEU A 116 6.96 -0.04 13.03
N ASN A 117 7.40 -0.20 14.27
CA ASN A 117 7.05 -1.37 15.06
C ASN A 117 5.59 -1.24 15.56
N VAL A 118 4.76 -2.23 15.21
CA VAL A 118 3.33 -2.27 15.55
C VAL A 118 3.09 -2.27 17.06
N GLN A 119 3.86 -3.04 17.82
CA GLN A 119 3.73 -3.11 19.26
C GLN A 119 4.07 -1.76 19.93
N SER A 120 5.07 -1.06 19.41
CA SER A 120 5.42 0.29 19.87
C SER A 120 4.29 1.27 19.64
N LEU A 121 3.67 1.26 18.45
CA LEU A 121 2.50 2.11 18.18
C LEU A 121 1.35 1.78 19.11
N LEU A 122 0.96 0.50 19.21
CA LEU A 122 -0.17 0.09 20.05
C LEU A 122 0.04 0.46 21.51
N ARG A 123 1.25 0.28 22.03
CA ARG A 123 1.60 0.70 23.39
C ARG A 123 1.42 2.20 23.57
N ASP A 124 1.94 3.00 22.64
CA ASP A 124 1.87 4.46 22.72
C ASP A 124 0.40 4.95 22.67
N VAL A 125 -0.38 4.44 21.72
CA VAL A 125 -1.81 4.75 21.59
C VAL A 125 -2.57 4.37 22.86
N LEU A 126 -2.40 3.15 23.39
CA LEU A 126 -3.12 2.70 24.58
C LEU A 126 -2.75 3.50 25.84
N LEU A 127 -1.51 3.97 25.96
CA LEU A 127 -1.09 4.81 27.09
C LEU A 127 -1.64 6.24 26.99
N ARG A 128 -1.96 6.71 25.78
CA ARG A 128 -2.35 8.10 25.50
C ARG A 128 -3.84 8.28 25.23
N ILE A 129 -4.58 7.25 24.86
CA ILE A 129 -5.99 7.34 24.44
C ILE A 129 -6.90 7.97 25.50
N GLY A 130 -6.58 7.81 26.80
CA GLY A 130 -7.34 8.42 27.89
C GLY A 130 -6.92 9.85 28.25
N ARG A 131 -5.88 10.40 27.62
CA ARG A 131 -5.27 11.70 27.98
C ARG A 131 -5.14 12.67 26.80
N GLU A 132 -5.00 12.16 25.58
CA GLU A 132 -4.92 12.96 24.36
C GLU A 132 -6.33 13.13 23.77
N PRO A 133 -6.90 14.36 23.78
CA PRO A 133 -8.22 14.60 23.22
C PRO A 133 -8.22 14.61 21.69
N ASP A 134 -7.07 14.82 21.04
CA ASP A 134 -6.95 14.84 19.58
C ASP A 134 -6.52 13.47 19.03
N VAL A 135 -7.51 12.71 18.54
CA VAL A 135 -7.32 11.37 17.96
C VAL A 135 -6.40 11.38 16.74
N SER A 136 -6.31 12.50 16.00
CA SER A 136 -5.47 12.59 14.79
C SER A 136 -3.98 12.42 15.12
N LYS A 137 -3.56 12.79 16.34
CA LYS A 137 -2.19 12.61 16.83
C LYS A 137 -1.85 11.18 17.23
N LEU A 138 -2.87 10.33 17.39
CA LEU A 138 -2.73 8.91 17.76
C LEU A 138 -2.68 7.98 16.53
N THR A 139 -2.59 8.54 15.33
CA THR A 139 -2.46 7.78 14.08
C THR A 139 -1.04 7.26 13.87
N PRO A 140 -0.78 6.27 13.00
CA PRO A 140 0.58 5.73 12.79
C PRO A 140 1.66 6.76 12.43
N LEU A 141 1.28 7.93 11.90
CA LEU A 141 2.20 9.04 11.59
C LEU A 141 2.40 9.99 12.78
N GLY A 142 1.44 10.08 13.69
CA GLY A 142 1.41 11.06 14.77
C GLY A 142 2.51 10.91 15.83
N PRO A 143 2.84 9.71 16.34
CA PRO A 143 3.81 9.56 17.42
C PRO A 143 5.20 10.11 17.15
N LYS A 144 5.72 9.93 15.94
CA LYS A 144 7.02 10.49 15.54
C LYS A 144 6.99 12.01 15.38
N VAL A 145 5.84 12.58 15.01
CA VAL A 145 5.70 14.00 14.71
C VAL A 145 5.37 14.80 15.97
N HIS A 146 4.54 14.23 16.86
CA HIS A 146 3.98 14.96 17.99
C HIS A 146 4.57 14.55 19.35
N PHE A 147 5.08 13.32 19.49
CA PHE A 147 5.47 12.77 20.80
C PHE A 147 6.92 12.28 20.87
N ALA A 148 7.74 12.53 19.86
CA ALA A 148 9.13 12.06 19.82
C ALA A 148 9.96 12.50 21.04
N ALA A 149 9.80 13.75 21.47
CA ALA A 149 10.51 14.28 22.64
C ALA A 149 10.14 13.55 23.94
N GLU A 150 8.85 13.27 24.16
CA GLU A 150 8.37 12.54 25.33
C GLU A 150 8.81 11.08 25.34
N VAL A 151 8.81 10.43 24.16
CA VAL A 151 9.30 9.05 24.01
C VAL A 151 10.79 8.95 24.31
N GLU A 152 11.60 9.93 23.87
CA GLU A 152 13.02 9.98 24.22
C GLU A 152 13.25 10.15 25.71
N VAL A 153 12.51 11.05 26.38
CA VAL A 153 12.60 11.26 27.83
C VAL A 153 12.23 9.97 28.57
N ALA A 154 11.12 9.32 28.22
CA ALA A 154 10.69 8.06 28.82
C ALA A 154 11.70 6.93 28.58
N ARG A 155 12.28 6.84 27.38
CA ARG A 155 13.31 5.85 27.04
C ARG A 155 14.60 6.09 27.83
N ARG A 156 15.05 7.34 27.98
CA ARG A 156 16.22 7.69 28.81
C ARG A 156 15.98 7.37 30.28
N ALA A 157 14.79 7.68 30.81
CA ALA A 157 14.42 7.36 32.18
C ALA A 157 14.41 5.83 32.43
N ALA A 158 13.84 5.05 31.51
CA ALA A 158 13.86 3.59 31.59
C ALA A 158 15.29 3.02 31.53
N MET A 159 16.13 3.51 30.62
CA MET A 159 17.53 3.05 30.51
C MET A 159 18.35 3.42 31.76
N ALA A 160 18.12 4.59 32.36
CA ALA A 160 18.76 4.99 33.61
C ALA A 160 18.35 4.09 34.79
N TYR A 161 17.07 3.67 34.84
CA TYR A 161 16.58 2.73 35.84
C TYR A 161 17.26 1.35 35.73
N PHE A 162 17.49 0.85 34.52
CA PHE A 162 18.17 -0.44 34.30
C PHE A 162 19.69 -0.39 34.44
N ALA A 163 20.32 0.78 34.24
CA ALA A 163 21.77 0.94 34.40
C ALA A 163 22.21 1.15 35.87
N GLY A 164 21.25 1.39 36.78
CA GLY A 164 21.49 1.53 38.23
C GLY A 164 21.21 0.26 39.05
N LEU A 165 20.94 -0.87 38.39
CA LEU A 165 20.79 -2.22 38.93
C LEU A 165 22.01 -3.07 38.53
#